data_AF-A0A5B0FYI5-F1
#
_entry.id   AF-A0A5B0FYI5-F1
#
_cell.length_a   1.000
_cell.length_b   1.000
_cell.length_c   1.000
_cell.angle_alpha   90.00
_cell.angle_beta   90.00
_cell.angle_gamma   90.00
#
_symmetry.space_group_name_H-M   'P 1'
#
loop_
_entity.id
_entity.type
_entity.pdbx_description
1 polymer ?
#
loop_
_entity_poly.entity_id
_entity_poly.type
_entity_poly.pdbx_seq_one_letter_code
_entity_poly.pdbx_strand_id
1 'polypeptide(L)' 'MINSDLLPSLLFKINQNQLALEAAIMELTLWVEHRGSADVAENVRGALDTISNNEEFIKMTLAVLMTPE' A
#
# COMPACT_ATOMS: atom_id res chain seq x y z
N MET A 1 1.16 -13.62 27.48
CA MET A 1 0.45 -14.17 26.32
C MET A 1 0.74 -13.27 25.14
N ILE A 2 1.27 -13.80 24.04
CA ILE A 2 1.41 -13.05 22.80
C ILE A 2 0.03 -13.03 22.16
N ASN A 3 -0.51 -11.84 21.88
CA ASN A 3 -1.79 -11.66 21.20
C ASN A 3 -1.63 -11.99 19.70
N SER A 4 -1.22 -13.21 19.38
CA SER A 4 -1.00 -13.70 18.01
C SER A 4 -2.22 -13.46 17.11
N ASP A 5 -3.41 -13.53 17.70
CA ASP A 5 -4.69 -13.34 17.02
C ASP A 5 -4.91 -11.89 16.54
N LEU A 6 -4.17 -10.93 17.09
CA LEU A 6 -4.22 -9.53 16.65
C LEU A 6 -3.30 -9.25 15.45
N LEU A 7 -2.32 -10.12 15.17
CA LEU A 7 -1.37 -9.88 14.08
C LEU A 7 -2.05 -9.81 12.70
N PRO A 8 -2.95 -10.74 12.32
CA PRO A 8 -3.67 -10.62 11.04
C PRO A 8 -4.54 -9.36 10.98
N SER A 9 -5.18 -9.00 12.09
CA SER A 9 -6.01 -7.79 12.17
C SER A 9 -5.18 -6.51 12.01
N LEU A 10 -3.99 -6.45 12.62
CA LEU A 10 -3.06 -5.33 12.50
C LEU A 10 -2.52 -5.21 11.06
N LEU A 11 -2.07 -6.32 10.47
CA LEU A 11 -1.60 -6.36 9.09
C LEU A 11 -2.70 -5.94 8.10
N PHE A 12 -3.95 -6.34 8.35
CA PHE A 12 -5.08 -5.90 7.56
C PHE A 12 -5.27 -4.38 7.63
N LYS A 13 -5.16 -3.78 8.82
CA LYS A 13 -5.21 -2.31 8.95
C LYS A 13 -4.03 -1.60 8.29
N ILE A 14 -2.84 -2.17 8.34
CA ILE A 14 -1.67 -1.63 7.62
C ILE A 14 -1.91 -1.68 6.10
N ASN A 15 -2.45 -2.77 5.58
CA ASN A 15 -2.81 -2.90 4.16
C ASN A 15 -3.85 -1.84 3.74
N GLN A 16 -4.88 -1.61 4.56
CA GLN A 16 -5.87 -0.56 4.30
C GLN A 16 -5.24 0.85 4.29
N ASN A 17 -4.30 1.11 5.18
CA ASN A 17 -3.59 2.39 5.21
C ASN A 17 -2.69 2.56 3.97
N GLN A 18 -2.02 1.51 3.51
CA GLN A 18 -1.21 1.57 2.28
C GLN A 18 -2.06 1.91 1.07
N LEU A 19 -3.21 1.26 0.91
CA LEU A 19 -4.17 1.57 -0.16
C LEU A 19 -4.62 3.05 -0.14
N ALA A 20 -4.96 3.56 1.05
CA ALA A 20 -5.40 4.95 1.19
C ALA A 20 -4.26 5.94 0.87
N LEU A 21 -3.03 5.63 1.30
CA LEU A 21 -1.85 6.43 1.03
C LEU A 21 -1.48 6.41 -0.45
N GLU A 22 -1.52 5.25 -1.11
CA GLU A 22 -1.27 5.13 -2.54
C GLU A 22 -2.24 6.01 -3.35
N ALA A 23 -3.54 5.93 -3.03
CA ALA A 23 -4.55 6.75 -3.69
C ALA A 23 -4.30 8.25 -3.51
N ALA A 24 -4.01 8.69 -2.27
CA ALA A 24 -3.72 10.09 -1.97
C ALA A 24 -2.44 10.58 -2.67
N ILE A 25 -1.38 9.75 -2.70
CA ILE A 25 -0.12 10.07 -3.38
C ILE A 25 -0.35 10.13 -4.90
N MET A 26 -1.12 9.22 -5.48
CA MET A 26 -1.45 9.25 -6.91
C MET A 26 -2.23 10.51 -7.29
N GLU A 27 -3.21 10.94 -6.47
CA GLU A 27 -3.94 12.18 -6.70
C GLU A 27 -3.00 13.40 -6.73
N LEU A 28 -2.08 13.48 -5.75
CA LEU A 28 -1.06 14.54 -5.73
C LEU A 28 -0.07 14.44 -6.90
N THR A 29 0.29 13.22 -7.31
CA THR A 29 1.17 12.96 -8.45
C THR A 29 0.58 13.51 -9.74
N LEU A 30 -0.72 13.24 -9.99
CA LEU A 30 -1.45 13.76 -11.14
C LEU A 30 -1.55 15.29 -11.10
N TRP A 31 -1.78 15.87 -9.91
CA TRP A 31 -1.83 17.32 -9.74
C TRP A 31 -0.49 18.01 -10.05
N VAL A 32 0.63 17.43 -9.61
CA VAL A 32 1.98 17.92 -9.90
C VAL A 32 2.32 17.76 -11.39
N GLU A 33 1.98 16.62 -11.99
CA GLU A 33 2.20 16.36 -13.41
C GLU A 33 1.46 17.36 -14.31
N HIS A 34 0.19 17.63 -14.00
CA HIS A 34 -0.63 18.60 -14.75
C HIS A 34 -0.05 20.03 -14.71
N ARG A 35 0.82 20.33 -13.74
CA ARG A 35 1.53 21.61 -13.61
C ARG A 35 2.91 21.61 -14.26
N GLY A 36 3.20 20.60 -15.10
CA GLY A 36 4.41 20.54 -15.92
C GLY A 36 5.61 19.88 -15.24
N SER A 37 5.42 19.26 -14.08
CA SER A 37 6.49 18.56 -13.35
C SER A 37 6.43 17.04 -13.62
N ALA A 38 6.59 16.66 -14.90
CA ALA A 38 6.51 15.25 -15.34
C ALA A 38 7.59 14.38 -14.68
N ASP A 39 8.83 14.85 -14.57
CA ASP A 39 9.93 14.10 -13.94
C ASP A 39 9.64 13.78 -12.45
N VAL A 40 9.00 14.71 -11.74
CA VAL A 40 8.58 14.47 -10.34
C VAL A 40 7.50 13.41 -10.31
N ALA A 41 6.53 13.47 -11.23
CA ALA A 41 5.45 12.51 -11.30
C ALA A 41 5.96 11.09 -11.65
N GLU A 42 6.92 10.98 -12.56
CA GLU A 42 7.58 9.71 -12.90
C GLU A 42 8.32 9.12 -11.69
N ASN A 43 9.10 9.93 -10.98
CA ASN A 43 9.79 9.49 -9.77
C ASN A 43 8.82 8.98 -8.69
N VAL A 44 7.69 9.69 -8.49
CA VAL A 44 6.68 9.26 -7.52
C VAL A 44 6.01 7.95 -7.96
N ARG A 45 5.72 7.76 -9.26
CA ARG A 45 5.18 6.48 -9.76
C ARG A 45 6.14 5.31 -9.54
N GLY A 46 7.43 5.49 -9.78
CA GLY A 46 8.42 4.45 -9.48
C GLY A 46 8.48 4.10 -7.98
N ALA A 47 8.24 5.07 -7.10
CA ALA A 47 8.10 4.80 -5.67
C ALA A 47 6.78 4.09 -5.31
N LEU A 48 5.66 4.47 -5.97
CA LEU A 48 4.37 3.82 -5.81
C LEU A 48 4.42 2.35 -6.26
N ASP A 49 5.17 2.02 -7.32
CA ASP A 49 5.37 0.61 -7.74
C ASP A 49 5.93 -0.25 -6.60
N THR A 50 6.83 0.30 -5.78
CA THR A 50 7.35 -0.39 -4.59
C THR A 50 6.28 -0.59 -3.52
N ILE A 51 5.39 0.40 -3.34
CA ILE A 51 4.26 0.29 -2.41
C ILE A 51 3.29 -0.80 -2.89
N SER A 52 2.92 -0.81 -4.16
CA SER A 52 1.98 -1.79 -4.73
C SER A 52 2.53 -3.22 -4.66
N ASN A 53 3.83 -3.42 -4.91
CA ASN A 53 4.48 -4.72 -4.72
C ASN A 53 4.42 -5.22 -3.25
N ASN A 54 4.59 -4.31 -2.29
CA ASN A 54 4.47 -4.64 -0.87
C ASN A 54 3.02 -4.95 -0.48
N GLU A 55 2.07 -4.19 -1.03
CA GLU A 55 0.64 -4.41 -0.83
C GLU A 55 0.20 -5.80 -1.30
N GLU A 56 0.66 -6.23 -2.48
CA GLU A 56 0.41 -7.58 -3.01
C GLU A 56 0.92 -8.65 -2.04
N PHE A 57 2.16 -8.53 -1.58
CA PHE A 57 2.75 -9.48 -0.64
C PHE A 57 1.99 -9.53 0.71
N ILE A 58 1.55 -8.37 1.22
CA ILE A 58 0.76 -8.29 2.46
C ILE A 58 -0.60 -8.94 2.26
N LYS A 59 -1.28 -8.70 1.13
CA LYS A 59 -2.56 -9.35 0.79
C LYS A 59 -2.42 -10.87 0.74
N MET A 60 -1.37 -11.39 0.10
CA MET A 60 -1.10 -12.83 0.06
C MET A 60 -0.87 -13.40 1.45
N THR A 61 -0.07 -12.72 2.27
CA THR A 61 0.23 -13.15 3.65
C THR A 61 -1.03 -13.17 4.51
N LEU A 62 -1.88 -12.15 4.39
CA LEU A 62 -3.17 -12.09 5.08
C LEU A 62 -4.09 -13.25 4.68
N ALA A 63 -4.15 -13.58 3.40
CA ALA A 63 -4.95 -14.72 2.92
C ALA A 63 -4.51 -16.03 3.59
N VAL A 64 -3.19 -16.26 3.68
CA VAL A 64 -2.64 -17.44 4.38
C VAL A 64 -2.98 -17.42 5.86
N LEU A 65 -2.77 -16.29 6.54
CA LEU A 65 -2.98 -16.17 8.00
C LEU A 65 -4.46 -16.25 8.41
N MET A 66 -5.39 -15.93 7.51
CA MET A 66 -6.83 -15.94 7.77
C MET A 66 -7.52 -17.20 7.24
N THR A 67 -6.79 -18.13 6.63
CA THR A 67 -7.36 -19.42 6.19
C THR A 67 -7.69 -20.26 7.43
N PRO A 68 -8.96 -20.68 7.62
CA PRO A 68 -9.31 -21.61 8.70
C PRO A 68 -8.61 -22.96 8.50
N GLU A 69 -8.23 -23.64 9.58
CA GLU A 69 -7.79 -25.04 9.53
C GLU A 69 -8.86 -25.99 8.98
#